data_AF-A0A2V5MP09-F1
#
_entry.id   AF-A0A2V5MP09-F1
#
_cell.length_a   1.000
_cell.length_b   1.000
_cell.length_c   1.000
_cell.angle_alpha   90.00
_cell.angle_beta   90.00
_cell.angle_gamma   90.00
#
_symmetry.space_group_name_H-M   'P 1'
#
loop_
_entity.id
_entity.type
_entity.pdbx_description
1 polymer ?
#
loop_
_entity_poly.entity_id
_entity_poly.type
_entity_poly.pdbx_seq_one_letter_code
_entity_poly.pdbx_strand_id
1 'polypeptide(L)'
;MSLSWLQEKLSLSGRANLLLVASTSYATPVVGQIFLRKLWQLTDAELELREAPGSNRFELRTDRVFLDAPVADAALKAATNAAGILTYFVNELRVAGRMTPYSMVTAIGEPVVPSGMRDDEIVINQWLADDLQAKPGDELELKYFVIGLGRRLEEQSGRFRIHSVVPLSGAVADRTLMPDFPGLEKAESTRDWDSSLPVSLAKIRPQDEAYWKQYRGTPKAFVTLASGQKLWTNRFGNLTAVRYSSPPGGRKAVAAGVGGGGAIAGFRWIVYRVQLFPHRRGLDPDGIALSIRPRATDR
;
A
#
# COMPACT_ATOMS: atom_id res chain seq x y z
N MET A 1 3.74 -23.43 -22.14
CA MET A 1 4.40 -23.06 -20.86
C MET A 1 3.45 -23.43 -19.74
N SER A 2 3.86 -24.25 -18.77
CA SER A 2 2.96 -24.68 -17.68
C SER A 2 2.85 -23.61 -16.59
N LEU A 3 1.73 -23.62 -15.86
CA LEU A 3 1.54 -22.75 -14.69
C LEU A 3 2.62 -23.00 -13.63
N SER A 4 2.95 -24.27 -13.37
CA SER A 4 3.99 -24.66 -12.40
C SER A 4 5.35 -24.03 -12.71
N TRP A 5 5.75 -24.03 -13.98
CA TRP A 5 7.00 -23.43 -14.43
C TRP A 5 7.01 -21.90 -14.21
N LEU A 6 5.90 -21.22 -14.52
CA LEU A 6 5.78 -19.77 -14.28
C LEU A 6 5.83 -19.43 -12.79
N GLN A 7 5.11 -20.18 -11.96
CA GLN A 7 5.09 -19.98 -10.52
C GLN A 7 6.47 -20.17 -9.89
N GLU A 8 7.23 -21.17 -10.34
CA GLU A 8 8.60 -21.41 -9.90
C GLU A 8 9.52 -20.24 -10.28
N LYS A 9 9.50 -19.82 -11.56
CA LYS A 9 10.37 -18.74 -12.04
C LYS A 9 10.08 -17.38 -11.44
N LEU A 10 8.85 -17.15 -11.01
CA LEU A 10 8.44 -15.90 -10.34
C LEU A 10 8.44 -16.01 -8.81
N SER A 11 8.71 -17.18 -8.25
CA SER A 11 8.59 -17.46 -6.81
C SER A 11 7.18 -17.17 -6.24
N LEU A 12 6.14 -17.41 -7.05
CA LEU A 12 4.73 -17.17 -6.71
C LEU A 12 3.94 -18.50 -6.67
N SER A 13 4.40 -19.44 -5.83
CA SER A 13 3.75 -20.75 -5.68
C SER A 13 2.27 -20.61 -5.31
N GLY A 14 1.40 -21.37 -5.98
CA GLY A 14 -0.04 -21.36 -5.74
C GLY A 14 -0.79 -20.12 -6.24
N ARG A 15 -0.11 -19.12 -6.82
CA ARG A 15 -0.76 -17.89 -7.34
C ARG A 15 -1.06 -18.00 -8.83
N ALA A 16 -2.20 -17.44 -9.23
CA ALA A 16 -2.57 -17.28 -10.63
C ALA A 16 -3.27 -15.93 -10.81
N ASN A 17 -3.01 -15.25 -11.92
CA ASN A 17 -3.66 -13.99 -12.29
C ASN A 17 -4.62 -14.17 -13.47
N LEU A 18 -4.91 -15.42 -13.84
CA LEU A 18 -5.76 -15.78 -14.96
C LEU A 18 -6.61 -17.01 -14.62
N LEU A 19 -7.93 -16.83 -14.60
CA LEU A 19 -8.88 -17.94 -14.64
C LEU A 19 -9.35 -18.15 -16.08
N LEU A 20 -9.30 -19.39 -16.57
CA LEU A 20 -9.84 -19.79 -17.86
C LEU A 20 -11.04 -20.72 -17.64
N VAL A 21 -12.20 -20.31 -18.15
CA VAL A 21 -13.42 -21.13 -18.11
C VAL A 21 -13.79 -21.50 -19.54
N ALA A 22 -13.79 -22.80 -19.83
CA ALA A 22 -14.32 -23.34 -21.08
C ALA A 22 -15.81 -23.61 -20.89
N SER A 23 -16.65 -23.14 -21.82
CA SER A 23 -18.08 -23.43 -21.79
C SER A 23 -18.71 -23.43 -23.17
N THR A 24 -19.76 -24.25 -23.30
CA THR A 24 -20.68 -24.32 -24.44
C THR A 24 -21.93 -23.47 -24.24
N SER A 25 -22.09 -22.80 -23.09
CA SER A 25 -23.25 -21.97 -22.74
C SER A 25 -22.91 -20.50 -22.60
N TYR A 26 -23.74 -19.63 -23.17
CA TYR A 26 -23.64 -18.18 -23.04
C TYR A 26 -23.96 -17.67 -21.61
N ALA A 27 -24.57 -18.48 -20.73
CA ALA A 27 -24.88 -18.10 -19.34
C ALA A 27 -23.66 -18.18 -18.39
N THR A 28 -22.54 -18.72 -18.86
CA THR A 28 -21.33 -18.97 -18.06
C THR A 28 -20.69 -17.76 -17.40
N PRO A 29 -20.69 -16.54 -17.97
CA PRO A 29 -20.16 -15.37 -17.28
C PRO A 29 -20.92 -15.06 -15.98
N VAL A 30 -22.25 -15.17 -15.99
CA VAL A 30 -23.10 -14.91 -14.82
C VAL A 30 -22.87 -15.97 -13.75
N VAL A 31 -22.89 -17.24 -14.15
CA VAL A 31 -22.66 -18.37 -13.24
C VAL A 31 -21.25 -18.32 -12.65
N GLY A 32 -20.24 -18.07 -13.49
CA GLY A 32 -18.85 -17.90 -13.05
C GLY A 32 -18.70 -16.75 -12.06
N GLN A 33 -19.42 -15.64 -12.26
CA GLN A 33 -19.37 -14.51 -11.34
C GLN A 33 -20.02 -14.82 -9.98
N ILE A 34 -21.09 -15.63 -9.96
CA ILE A 34 -21.67 -16.13 -8.71
C ILE A 34 -20.68 -17.00 -7.95
N PHE A 35 -20.00 -17.93 -8.63
CA PHE A 35 -18.99 -18.79 -7.99
C PHE A 35 -17.79 -18.00 -7.49
N LEU A 36 -17.28 -17.06 -8.28
CA LEU A 36 -16.21 -16.17 -7.85
C LEU A 36 -16.62 -15.42 -6.60
N ARG A 37 -17.79 -14.79 -6.55
CA ARG A 37 -18.25 -14.08 -5.34
C ARG A 37 -18.35 -14.97 -4.10
N LYS A 38 -18.67 -16.25 -4.26
CA LYS A 38 -18.77 -17.20 -3.15
C LYS A 38 -17.41 -17.72 -2.66
N LEU A 39 -16.46 -17.88 -3.56
CA LEU A 39 -15.15 -18.48 -3.26
C LEU A 39 -14.04 -17.45 -3.04
N TRP A 40 -14.27 -16.20 -3.45
CA TRP A 40 -13.31 -15.11 -3.36
C TRP A 40 -12.90 -14.84 -1.92
N GLN A 41 -11.60 -14.74 -1.71
CA GLN A 41 -10.98 -14.36 -0.45
C GLN A 41 -10.15 -13.09 -0.63
N LEU A 42 -9.93 -12.35 0.45
CA LEU A 42 -9.07 -11.14 0.41
C LEU A 42 -7.66 -11.46 -0.09
N THR A 43 -7.14 -12.63 0.26
CA THR A 43 -5.82 -13.13 -0.16
C THR A 43 -5.70 -13.31 -1.68
N ASP A 44 -6.81 -13.51 -2.41
CA ASP A 44 -6.80 -13.59 -3.88
C ASP A 44 -6.47 -12.22 -4.53
N ALA A 45 -6.65 -11.12 -3.78
CA ALA A 45 -6.22 -9.77 -4.16
C ALA A 45 -4.96 -9.31 -3.41
N GLU A 46 -4.25 -10.21 -2.71
CA GLU A 46 -3.12 -9.84 -1.85
C GLU A 46 -3.51 -8.80 -0.78
N LEU A 47 -4.75 -8.92 -0.30
CA LEU A 47 -5.29 -8.09 0.78
C LEU A 47 -5.33 -8.91 2.06
N GLU A 48 -4.97 -8.24 3.15
CA GLU A 48 -5.01 -8.79 4.49
C GLU A 48 -5.83 -7.88 5.39
N LEU A 49 -6.69 -8.49 6.21
CA LEU A 49 -7.34 -7.78 7.31
C LEU A 49 -6.81 -8.31 8.64
N ARG A 50 -6.05 -7.49 9.36
CA ARG A 50 -5.39 -7.86 10.62
C ARG A 50 -5.83 -6.97 11.78
N GLU A 51 -5.57 -7.41 13.00
CA GLU A 51 -5.70 -6.55 14.17
C GLU A 51 -4.56 -5.52 14.19
N ALA A 52 -4.89 -4.27 14.50
CA ALA A 52 -3.91 -3.19 14.63
C ALA A 52 -3.56 -2.98 16.12
N PRO A 53 -2.37 -2.45 16.45
CA PRO A 53 -2.01 -2.16 17.84
C PRO A 53 -3.02 -1.24 18.53
N GLY A 54 -3.24 -1.45 19.83
CA GLY A 54 -4.28 -0.77 20.61
C GLY A 54 -5.61 -1.54 20.63
N SER A 55 -6.42 -1.31 21.65
CA SER A 55 -7.67 -2.05 21.84
C SER A 55 -8.64 -1.80 20.68
N ASN A 56 -9.15 -2.89 20.09
CA ASN A 56 -10.33 -2.90 19.23
C ASN A 56 -10.17 -2.08 17.94
N ARG A 57 -9.04 -2.26 17.23
CA ARG A 57 -8.83 -1.71 15.88
C ARG A 57 -8.41 -2.82 14.92
N PHE A 58 -8.83 -2.72 13.67
CA PHE A 58 -8.33 -3.58 12.60
C PHE A 58 -7.91 -2.74 11.39
N GLU A 59 -7.08 -3.33 10.55
CA GLU A 59 -6.43 -2.69 9.42
C GLU A 59 -6.57 -3.57 8.18
N LEU A 60 -6.99 -2.94 7.08
CA LEU A 60 -6.85 -3.50 5.74
C LEU A 60 -5.52 -3.02 5.15
N ARG A 61 -4.71 -3.96 4.67
CA ARG A 61 -3.42 -3.69 4.04
C ARG A 61 -3.16 -4.63 2.85
N THR A 62 -2.01 -4.43 2.22
CA THR A 62 -1.50 -5.28 1.13
C THR A 62 0.00 -5.41 1.19
N ASP A 63 0.52 -6.53 0.68
CA ASP A 63 1.96 -6.77 0.48
C ASP A 63 2.54 -5.89 -0.65
N ARG A 64 1.68 -5.25 -1.46
CA ARG A 64 2.06 -4.43 -2.62
C ARG A 64 2.41 -2.98 -2.26
N VAL A 65 2.59 -2.68 -0.96
CA VAL A 65 2.79 -1.34 -0.36
C VAL A 65 1.56 -0.43 -0.49
N PHE A 66 1.04 -0.22 -1.70
CA PHE A 66 -0.12 0.63 -1.98
C PHE A 66 -1.37 -0.19 -2.27
N LEU A 67 -2.50 0.22 -1.68
CA LEU A 67 -3.81 -0.26 -2.04
C LEU A 67 -4.20 0.30 -3.41
N ASP A 68 -4.55 -0.59 -4.35
CA ASP A 68 -5.10 -0.18 -5.64
C ASP A 68 -6.33 0.72 -5.40
N ALA A 69 -6.47 1.81 -6.17
CA ALA A 69 -7.49 2.85 -5.91
C ALA A 69 -8.93 2.32 -5.72
N PRO A 70 -9.44 1.35 -6.51
CA PRO A 70 -10.78 0.80 -6.28
C PRO A 70 -10.93 0.09 -4.94
N VAL A 71 -9.87 -0.56 -4.45
CA VAL A 71 -9.83 -1.23 -3.15
C VAL A 71 -9.82 -0.19 -2.03
N ALA A 72 -8.97 0.84 -2.14
CA ALA A 72 -8.91 1.95 -1.19
C ALA A 72 -10.28 2.65 -1.05
N ASP A 73 -10.94 2.95 -2.17
CA ASP A 73 -12.27 3.57 -2.20
C ASP A 73 -13.34 2.68 -1.56
N ALA A 74 -13.34 1.39 -1.86
CA ALA A 74 -14.29 0.42 -1.28
C ALA A 74 -14.07 0.28 0.23
N ALA A 75 -12.80 0.23 0.66
CA ALA A 75 -12.41 0.15 2.06
C ALA A 75 -12.88 1.38 2.86
N LEU A 76 -12.60 2.59 2.36
CA LEU A 76 -13.05 3.83 3.00
C LEU A 76 -14.58 3.93 3.10
N LYS A 77 -15.32 3.40 2.11
CA LYS A 77 -16.80 3.41 2.11
C LYS A 77 -17.42 2.29 2.95
N ALA A 78 -16.64 1.28 3.34
CA ALA A 78 -17.16 0.12 4.04
C ALA A 78 -17.61 0.43 5.49
N ALA A 79 -17.10 1.50 6.08
CA ALA A 79 -17.52 1.97 7.41
C ALA A 79 -17.31 3.48 7.56
N THR A 80 -18.15 4.13 8.37
CA THR A 80 -18.08 5.58 8.63
C THR A 80 -16.88 6.01 9.47
N ASN A 81 -16.22 5.06 10.12
CA ASN A 81 -15.05 5.28 10.97
C ASN A 81 -13.75 4.76 10.33
N ALA A 82 -13.75 4.62 9.01
CA ALA A 82 -12.56 4.29 8.24
C ALA A 82 -11.58 5.47 8.23
N ALA A 83 -10.32 5.20 8.54
CA ALA A 83 -9.23 6.16 8.51
C ALA A 83 -8.17 5.69 7.50
N GLY A 84 -7.99 6.48 6.44
CA GLY A 84 -6.94 6.24 5.46
C GLY A 84 -5.55 6.53 6.02
N ILE A 85 -4.58 5.72 5.65
CA ILE A 85 -3.17 5.87 5.99
C ILE A 85 -2.36 5.80 4.72
N LEU A 86 -1.42 6.72 4.56
CA LEU A 86 -0.46 6.71 3.47
C LEU A 86 0.93 7.01 4.02
N THR A 87 1.77 5.99 4.09
CA THR A 87 3.16 6.14 4.54
C THR A 87 4.11 6.12 3.35
N TYR A 88 5.07 7.03 3.34
CA TYR A 88 6.06 7.15 2.28
C TYR A 88 7.47 7.14 2.85
N PHE A 89 8.39 6.54 2.09
CA PHE A 89 9.81 6.54 2.40
C PHE A 89 10.46 7.78 1.76
N VAL A 90 10.96 8.69 2.60
CA VAL A 90 11.52 9.98 2.16
C VAL A 90 13.03 9.96 2.27
N ASN A 91 13.69 10.60 1.31
CA ASN A 91 15.14 10.60 1.16
C ASN A 91 15.83 11.43 2.25
N GLU A 92 15.30 12.63 2.52
CA GLU A 92 15.87 13.61 3.43
C GLU A 92 14.78 14.46 4.08
N LEU A 93 14.98 14.80 5.35
CA LEU A 93 14.24 15.81 6.12
C LEU A 93 15.24 16.87 6.58
N ARG A 94 14.97 18.16 6.34
CA ARG A 94 15.95 19.24 6.55
C ARG A 94 15.34 20.46 7.21
N VAL A 95 16.05 21.00 8.20
CA VAL A 95 15.74 22.29 8.86
C VAL A 95 17.04 23.07 9.02
N ALA A 96 17.07 24.32 8.55
CA ALA A 96 18.19 25.27 8.73
C ALA A 96 19.61 24.69 8.49
N GLY A 97 19.75 23.76 7.55
CA GLY A 97 21.02 23.12 7.19
C GLY A 97 21.30 21.77 7.85
N ARG A 98 20.59 21.40 8.92
CA ARG A 98 20.65 20.04 9.51
C ARG A 98 19.76 19.08 8.72
N MET A 99 20.17 17.83 8.61
CA MET A 99 19.49 16.83 7.78
C MET A 99 19.43 15.48 8.48
N THR A 100 18.25 14.87 8.41
CA THR A 100 17.99 13.47 8.75
C THR A 100 17.73 12.69 7.46
N PRO A 101 18.50 11.64 7.14
CA PRO A 101 18.29 10.85 5.94
C PRO A 101 17.17 9.81 6.16
N TYR A 102 16.66 9.27 5.04
CA TYR A 102 15.86 8.03 4.94
C TYR A 102 14.88 7.78 6.10
N SER A 103 13.66 8.29 5.95
CA SER A 103 12.68 8.26 7.02
C SER A 103 11.30 7.86 6.51
N MET A 104 10.49 7.23 7.36
CA MET A 104 9.07 7.07 7.08
C MET A 104 8.34 8.35 7.49
N VAL A 105 7.50 8.87 6.60
CA VAL A 105 6.57 9.98 6.87
C VAL A 105 5.17 9.47 6.56
N THR A 106 4.24 9.68 7.49
CA THR A 106 2.89 9.14 7.39
C THR A 106 1.85 10.25 7.28
N ALA A 107 1.05 10.19 6.24
CA ALA A 107 -0.14 10.99 6.10
C ALA A 107 -1.33 10.26 6.74
N ILE A 108 -1.90 10.87 7.77
CA ILE A 108 -2.96 10.30 8.61
C ILE A 108 -3.78 11.43 9.25
N GLY A 109 -4.93 11.10 9.82
CA GLY A 109 -5.73 12.02 10.64
C GLY A 109 -5.47 11.87 12.14
N GLU A 110 -6.51 12.17 12.92
CA GLU A 110 -6.49 12.02 14.37
C GLU A 110 -6.20 10.57 14.82
N PRO A 111 -5.62 10.38 16.01
CA PRO A 111 -5.21 11.40 16.98
C PRO A 111 -3.79 11.95 16.76
N VAL A 112 -3.08 11.49 15.73
CA VAL A 112 -1.67 11.87 15.51
C VAL A 112 -1.56 13.25 14.87
N VAL A 113 -2.38 13.49 13.84
CA VAL A 113 -2.52 14.80 13.21
C VAL A 113 -3.80 15.44 13.77
N PRO A 114 -3.70 16.59 14.48
CA PRO A 114 -4.87 17.21 15.10
C PRO A 114 -5.87 17.70 14.05
N SER A 115 -7.16 17.67 14.38
CA SER A 115 -8.18 18.29 13.54
C SER A 115 -7.89 19.77 13.32
N GLY A 116 -8.01 20.20 12.05
CA GLY A 116 -7.77 21.59 11.65
C GLY A 116 -6.30 21.95 11.39
N MET A 117 -5.34 21.01 11.55
CA MET A 117 -3.98 21.23 11.05
C MET A 117 -4.02 21.51 9.54
N ARG A 118 -3.27 22.52 9.10
CA ARG A 118 -3.24 22.91 7.69
C ARG A 118 -2.43 21.91 6.86
N ASP A 119 -2.73 21.88 5.57
CA ASP A 119 -2.07 20.97 4.62
C ASP A 119 -0.58 21.31 4.39
N ASP A 120 -0.15 22.53 4.64
CA ASP A 120 1.26 22.93 4.58
C ASP A 120 1.95 22.92 5.95
N GLU A 121 1.37 22.19 6.91
CA GLU A 121 1.95 21.93 8.23
C GLU A 121 2.36 20.47 8.42
N ILE A 122 3.26 20.22 9.38
CA ILE A 122 3.77 18.89 9.72
C ILE A 122 3.95 18.72 11.22
N VAL A 123 3.57 17.56 11.75
CA VAL A 123 3.92 17.13 13.11
C VAL A 123 5.19 16.30 13.04
N ILE A 124 6.15 16.54 13.93
CA ILE A 124 7.38 15.72 14.02
C ILE A 124 7.49 15.06 15.39
N ASN A 125 8.10 13.87 15.45
CA ASN A 125 8.38 13.25 16.73
C ASN A 125 9.60 13.90 17.42
N GLN A 126 9.73 13.67 18.73
CA GLN A 126 10.79 14.27 19.54
C GLN A 126 12.20 13.91 19.02
N TRP A 127 12.43 12.67 18.58
CA TRP A 127 13.73 12.25 18.07
C TRP A 127 14.16 13.09 16.85
N LEU A 128 13.23 13.34 15.92
CA LEU A 128 13.50 14.15 14.73
C LEU A 128 13.72 15.61 15.08
N ALA A 129 12.93 16.14 16.02
CA ALA A 129 13.10 17.50 16.51
C ALA A 129 14.49 17.69 17.16
N ASP A 130 14.95 16.73 17.95
CA ASP A 130 16.26 16.78 18.61
C ASP A 130 17.40 16.71 17.58
N ASP A 131 17.32 15.79 16.61
CA ASP A 131 18.34 15.62 15.57
C ASP A 131 18.48 16.86 14.66
N LEU A 132 17.34 17.49 14.32
CA LEU A 132 17.31 18.70 13.50
C LEU A 132 17.44 19.99 14.31
N GLN A 133 17.40 19.91 15.65
CA GLN A 133 17.20 21.03 16.58
C GLN A 133 16.05 21.95 16.12
N ALA A 134 14.94 21.32 15.74
CA ALA A 134 13.77 21.96 15.16
C ALA A 134 12.68 22.20 16.22
N LYS A 135 11.88 23.24 16.03
CA LYS A 135 10.78 23.61 16.92
C LYS A 135 9.52 24.01 16.13
N PRO A 136 8.35 24.08 16.78
CA PRO A 136 7.15 24.62 16.15
C PRO A 136 7.40 26.00 15.52
N GLY A 137 6.90 26.18 14.30
CA GLY A 137 7.08 27.39 13.48
C GLY A 137 8.23 27.32 12.48
N ASP A 138 9.20 26.44 12.66
CA ASP A 138 10.31 26.28 11.71
C ASP A 138 9.82 25.70 10.36
N GLU A 139 10.53 26.03 9.27
CA GLU A 139 10.31 25.42 7.97
C GLU A 139 11.13 24.12 7.84
N LEU A 140 10.44 23.04 7.49
CA LEU A 140 11.03 21.74 7.19
C LEU A 140 10.88 21.46 5.69
N GLU A 141 12.00 21.18 5.03
CA GLU A 141 12.02 20.65 3.67
C GLU A 141 12.11 19.13 3.71
N LEU A 142 11.21 18.45 2.98
CA LEU A 142 11.30 17.03 2.72
C LEU A 142 11.65 16.77 1.26
N LYS A 143 12.47 15.73 1.02
CA LYS A 143 12.81 15.23 -0.32
C LYS A 143 12.42 13.78 -0.45
N TYR A 144 11.89 13.39 -1.60
CA TYR A 144 11.40 12.04 -1.83
C TYR A 144 11.47 11.68 -3.32
N PHE A 145 11.63 10.39 -3.63
CA PHE A 145 11.55 9.94 -5.02
C PHE A 145 10.11 9.73 -5.46
N VAL A 146 9.82 10.06 -6.71
CA VAL A 146 8.61 9.63 -7.44
C VAL A 146 9.01 8.86 -8.69
N ILE A 147 8.11 8.01 -9.19
CA ILE A 147 8.34 7.31 -10.45
C ILE A 147 7.82 8.18 -11.59
N GLY A 148 8.75 8.80 -12.32
CA GLY A 148 8.50 9.58 -13.52
C GLY A 148 8.29 8.73 -14.77
N LEU A 149 8.30 9.39 -15.93
CA LEU A 149 8.16 8.73 -17.23
C LEU A 149 9.28 7.71 -17.46
N GLY A 150 8.95 6.60 -18.14
CA GLY A 150 9.90 5.53 -18.40
C GLY A 150 10.38 4.76 -17.16
N ARG A 151 9.67 4.88 -16.03
CA ARG A 151 10.02 4.26 -14.73
C ARG A 151 11.29 4.83 -14.09
N ARG A 152 11.71 6.04 -14.49
CA ARG A 152 12.86 6.72 -13.87
C ARG A 152 12.45 7.29 -12.51
N LEU A 153 13.31 7.15 -11.52
CA LEU A 153 13.13 7.81 -10.23
C LEU A 153 13.53 9.28 -10.34
N GLU A 154 12.64 10.17 -9.94
CA GLU A 154 12.85 11.62 -9.93
C GLU A 154 12.71 12.12 -8.50
N GLU A 155 13.68 12.92 -8.03
CA GLU A 155 13.60 13.53 -6.70
C GLU A 155 12.68 14.75 -6.76
N GLN A 156 11.70 14.80 -5.88
CA GLN A 156 10.83 15.94 -5.62
C GLN A 156 11.01 16.41 -4.19
N SER A 157 10.56 17.64 -3.93
CA SER A 157 10.56 18.20 -2.58
C SER A 157 9.24 18.88 -2.23
N GLY A 158 9.00 18.97 -0.94
CA GLY A 158 7.86 19.64 -0.33
C GLY A 158 8.33 20.39 0.91
N ARG A 159 7.67 21.52 1.21
CA ARG A 159 7.97 22.34 2.39
C ARG A 159 6.77 22.40 3.29
N PHE A 160 7.04 22.29 4.58
CA PHE A 160 6.02 22.33 5.63
C PHE A 160 6.48 23.21 6.78
N ARG A 161 5.54 23.88 7.45
CA ARG A 161 5.80 24.50 8.74
C ARG A 161 5.58 23.47 9.84
N ILE A 162 6.53 23.34 10.77
CA ILE A 162 6.37 22.44 11.91
C ILE A 162 5.24 22.98 12.79
N HIS A 163 4.16 22.21 12.92
CA HIS A 163 3.02 22.56 13.76
C HIS A 163 3.31 22.25 15.23
N SER A 164 3.75 21.02 15.50
CA SER A 164 4.05 20.56 16.86
C SER A 164 5.12 19.47 16.87
N VAL A 165 5.76 19.34 18.03
CA VAL A 165 6.65 18.23 18.36
C VAL A 165 5.92 17.33 19.35
N VAL A 166 5.89 16.03 19.06
CA VAL A 166 5.18 15.04 19.88
C VAL A 166 6.13 13.96 20.42
N PRO A 167 5.88 13.41 21.62
CA PRO A 167 6.68 12.31 22.13
C PRO A 167 6.53 11.08 21.23
N LEU A 168 7.59 10.29 21.12
CA LEU A 168 7.57 9.01 20.41
C LEU A 168 6.92 7.92 21.27
N SER A 169 5.61 8.05 21.50
CA SER A 169 4.81 7.14 22.32
C SER A 169 3.38 7.00 21.78
N GLY A 170 2.62 6.02 22.28
CA GLY A 170 1.23 5.81 21.89
C GLY A 170 1.06 5.63 20.38
N ALA A 171 0.12 6.36 19.77
CA ALA A 171 -0.18 6.29 18.34
C ALA A 171 0.98 6.78 17.45
N VAL A 172 1.86 7.65 17.96
CA VAL A 172 3.04 8.16 17.24
C VAL A 172 4.12 7.08 17.14
N ALA A 173 4.21 6.19 18.15
CA ALA A 173 5.16 5.09 18.18
C ALA A 173 4.69 3.82 17.43
N ASP A 174 3.60 3.92 16.67
CA ASP A 174 3.02 2.76 15.99
C ASP A 174 3.89 2.29 14.81
N ARG A 175 4.64 1.21 15.04
CA ARG A 175 5.49 0.55 14.04
C ARG A 175 4.71 0.02 12.84
N THR A 176 3.43 -0.32 13.02
CA THR A 176 2.61 -0.90 11.96
C THR A 176 2.16 0.13 10.91
N LEU A 177 2.47 1.42 11.12
CA LEU A 177 2.33 2.46 10.10
C LEU A 177 3.34 2.29 8.95
N MET A 178 4.45 1.60 9.17
CA MET A 178 5.32 1.18 8.08
C MET A 178 4.62 0.06 7.29
N PRO A 179 4.38 0.22 5.97
CA PRO A 179 3.94 -0.90 5.15
C PRO A 179 5.04 -1.96 5.07
N ASP A 180 4.74 -3.13 4.50
CA ASP A 180 5.75 -4.15 4.23
C ASP A 180 6.59 -3.71 3.03
N PHE A 181 7.43 -2.70 3.27
CA PHE A 181 8.21 -2.03 2.24
C PHE A 181 9.34 -2.97 1.79
N PRO A 182 9.31 -3.47 0.53
CA PRO A 182 10.24 -4.51 0.08
C PRO A 182 11.69 -4.12 0.30
N GLY A 183 12.42 -5.02 0.97
CA GLY A 183 13.85 -4.87 1.26
C GLY A 183 14.15 -4.10 2.56
N LEU A 184 13.12 -3.52 3.20
CA LEU A 184 13.24 -2.87 4.50
C LEU A 184 12.51 -3.66 5.59
N GLU A 185 11.41 -4.35 5.28
CA GLU A 185 10.48 -4.82 6.30
C GLU A 185 11.06 -5.87 7.27
N LYS A 186 12.04 -6.66 6.80
CA LYS A 186 12.72 -7.71 7.57
C LYS A 186 14.10 -7.32 8.09
N ALA A 187 14.59 -6.13 7.75
CA ALA A 187 15.96 -5.74 8.07
C ALA A 187 16.12 -5.39 9.57
N GLU A 188 17.09 -6.02 10.24
CA GLU A 188 17.41 -5.73 11.64
C GLU A 188 18.37 -4.55 11.79
N SER A 189 19.24 -4.34 10.79
CA SER A 189 20.11 -3.17 10.65
C SER A 189 19.77 -2.40 9.38
N THR A 190 20.03 -1.08 9.37
CA THR A 190 19.94 -0.29 8.13
C THR A 190 20.97 -0.72 7.09
N ARG A 191 22.01 -1.46 7.50
CA ARG A 191 23.01 -2.05 6.61
C ARG A 191 22.48 -3.22 5.80
N ASP A 192 21.40 -3.84 6.27
CA ASP A 192 20.75 -4.98 5.61
C ASP A 192 19.62 -4.53 4.67
N TRP A 193 19.44 -3.21 4.48
CA TRP A 193 18.46 -2.69 3.55
C TRP A 193 18.81 -3.08 2.12
N ASP A 194 17.93 -3.85 1.49
CA ASP A 194 18.04 -4.28 0.09
C ASP A 194 16.90 -3.64 -0.73
N SER A 195 16.88 -2.31 -0.74
CA SER A 195 15.86 -1.55 -1.45
C SER A 195 16.21 -1.41 -2.92
N SER A 196 15.20 -1.52 -3.78
CA SER A 196 15.31 -1.10 -5.18
C SER A 196 15.43 0.43 -5.33
N LEU A 197 15.21 1.20 -4.27
CA LEU A 197 15.45 2.64 -4.24
C LEU A 197 16.95 2.94 -4.07
N PRO A 198 17.46 4.05 -4.64
CA PRO A 198 18.86 4.42 -4.55
C PRO A 198 19.20 4.98 -3.16
N VAL A 199 19.28 4.10 -2.17
CA VAL A 199 19.70 4.42 -0.80
C VAL A 199 21.22 4.45 -0.73
N SER A 200 21.77 5.61 -0.41
CA SER A 200 23.18 5.75 -0.05
C SER A 200 23.39 5.42 1.43
N LEU A 201 23.81 4.20 1.73
CA LEU A 201 24.10 3.72 3.09
C LEU A 201 25.16 4.59 3.81
N ALA A 202 26.05 5.25 3.06
CA ALA A 202 27.06 6.16 3.60
C ALA A 202 26.45 7.42 4.27
N LYS A 203 25.21 7.80 3.94
CA LYS A 203 24.51 8.89 4.61
C LYS A 203 23.95 8.49 5.98
N ILE A 204 23.83 7.19 6.27
CA ILE A 204 23.20 6.70 7.50
C ILE A 204 24.18 6.83 8.66
N ARG A 205 23.80 7.64 9.67
CA ARG A 205 24.63 7.94 10.83
C ARG A 205 24.40 6.92 11.95
N PRO A 206 25.29 6.84 12.96
CA PRO A 206 25.09 5.96 14.11
C PRO A 206 23.74 6.16 14.82
N GLN A 207 23.24 7.40 14.94
CA GLN A 207 21.93 7.64 15.56
C GLN A 207 20.76 7.14 14.70
N ASP A 208 20.88 7.12 13.37
CA ASP A 208 19.85 6.62 12.46
C ASP A 208 19.74 5.09 12.56
N GLU A 209 20.88 4.40 12.63
CA GLU A 209 20.96 2.96 12.90
C GLU A 209 20.41 2.62 14.30
N ALA A 210 20.74 3.43 15.31
CA ALA A 210 20.18 3.26 16.65
C ALA A 210 18.64 3.42 16.66
N TYR A 211 18.13 4.41 15.92
CA TYR A 211 16.68 4.60 15.74
C TYR A 211 16.05 3.36 15.08
N TRP A 212 16.64 2.84 14.00
CA TRP A 212 16.12 1.65 13.32
C TRP A 212 16.13 0.41 14.21
N LYS A 213 17.22 0.20 14.96
CA LYS A 213 17.32 -0.91 15.92
C LYS A 213 16.27 -0.83 17.01
N GLN A 214 15.98 0.37 17.50
CA GLN A 214 15.02 0.55 18.57
C GLN A 214 13.58 0.58 18.06
N TYR A 215 13.27 1.35 17.02
CA TYR A 215 11.92 1.68 16.57
C TYR A 215 11.56 1.16 15.17
N ARG A 216 12.49 0.55 14.44
CA ARG A 216 12.32 0.14 13.02
C ARG A 216 11.84 1.34 12.19
N GLY A 217 10.96 1.12 11.22
CA GLY A 217 10.40 2.20 10.39
C GLY A 217 9.22 2.93 11.01
N THR A 218 9.14 3.06 12.35
CA THR A 218 8.19 4.00 12.96
C THR A 218 8.35 5.39 12.30
N PRO A 219 7.26 6.04 11.90
CA PRO A 219 7.35 7.33 11.24
C PRO A 219 7.97 8.42 12.12
N LYS A 220 8.77 9.28 11.49
CA LYS A 220 9.42 10.41 12.16
C LYS A 220 8.62 11.71 12.06
N ALA A 221 7.75 11.79 11.06
CA ALA A 221 6.90 12.95 10.82
C ALA A 221 5.54 12.54 10.26
N PHE A 222 4.55 13.42 10.43
CA PHE A 222 3.16 13.19 10.08
C PHE A 222 2.55 14.43 9.42
N VAL A 223 1.89 14.24 8.29
CA VAL A 223 1.19 15.28 7.53
C VAL A 223 -0.29 14.96 7.44
N THR A 224 -1.13 15.92 7.04
CA THR A 224 -2.55 15.61 6.76
C THR A 224 -2.66 14.56 5.66
N LEU A 225 -3.72 13.74 5.71
CA LEU A 225 -3.98 12.76 4.66
C LEU A 225 -4.04 13.42 3.27
N ALA A 226 -4.67 14.60 3.18
CA ALA A 226 -4.79 15.37 1.94
C ALA A 226 -3.41 15.76 1.38
N SER A 227 -2.49 16.22 2.23
CA SER A 227 -1.13 16.58 1.80
C SER A 227 -0.33 15.38 1.33
N GLY A 228 -0.38 14.27 2.06
CA GLY A 228 0.27 13.04 1.60
C GLY A 228 -0.28 12.56 0.26
N GLN A 229 -1.60 12.58 0.08
CA GLN A 229 -2.23 12.20 -1.18
C GLN A 229 -1.83 13.14 -2.32
N LYS A 230 -1.70 14.45 -2.06
CA LYS A 230 -1.23 15.42 -3.05
C LYS A 230 0.21 15.13 -3.49
N LEU A 231 1.09 14.74 -2.57
CA LEU A 231 2.52 14.52 -2.85
C LEU A 231 2.84 13.13 -3.41
N TRP A 232 2.13 12.09 -2.95
CA TRP A 232 2.55 10.69 -3.13
C TRP A 232 1.56 9.79 -3.85
N THR A 233 0.37 10.30 -4.22
CA THR A 233 -0.55 9.56 -5.09
C THR A 233 0.18 9.19 -6.39
N ASN A 234 0.10 7.91 -6.73
CA ASN A 234 0.72 7.39 -7.94
C ASN A 234 -0.17 6.28 -8.54
N ARG A 235 0.28 5.70 -9.65
CA ARG A 235 -0.49 4.68 -10.38
C ARG A 235 -0.79 3.41 -9.57
N PHE A 236 -0.06 3.15 -8.49
CA PHE A 236 -0.25 1.98 -7.63
C PHE A 236 -1.24 2.25 -6.49
N GLY A 237 -1.54 3.51 -6.18
CA GLY A 237 -2.52 3.86 -5.16
C GLY A 237 -2.24 5.20 -4.48
N ASN A 238 -3.12 5.53 -3.54
CA ASN A 238 -3.06 6.74 -2.72
C ASN A 238 -3.21 6.44 -1.22
N LEU A 239 -3.19 5.17 -0.82
CA LEU A 239 -3.19 4.70 0.56
C LEU A 239 -2.30 3.46 0.68
N THR A 240 -1.64 3.29 1.82
CA THR A 240 -0.92 2.07 2.20
C THR A 240 -1.77 1.16 3.09
N ALA A 241 -2.74 1.75 3.80
CA ALA A 241 -3.67 0.99 4.64
C ALA A 241 -4.97 1.79 4.88
N VAL A 242 -6.01 1.07 5.34
CA VAL A 242 -7.21 1.67 5.92
C VAL A 242 -7.46 1.05 7.29
N ARG A 243 -7.57 1.87 8.33
CA ARG A 243 -7.87 1.42 9.70
C ARG A 243 -9.29 1.72 10.10
N TYR A 244 -9.80 0.90 10.99
CA TYR A 244 -11.16 1.01 11.50
C TYR A 244 -11.12 0.87 13.02
N SER A 245 -11.79 1.78 13.71
CA SER A 245 -12.19 1.56 15.09
C SER A 245 -13.28 0.48 15.09
N SER A 246 -13.19 -0.54 15.94
CA SER A 246 -14.12 -1.67 15.86
C SER A 246 -15.23 -1.55 16.92
N PRO A 247 -16.50 -1.73 16.55
CA PRO A 247 -17.46 -2.46 17.36
C PRO A 247 -17.57 -3.91 16.86
N PRO A 248 -18.10 -4.86 17.67
CA PRO A 248 -18.26 -6.25 17.24
C PRO A 248 -18.97 -6.36 15.88
N GLY A 249 -18.36 -7.07 14.91
CA GLY A 249 -18.94 -7.30 13.57
C GLY A 249 -18.41 -6.41 12.43
N GLY A 250 -17.71 -5.31 12.74
CA GLY A 250 -17.15 -4.41 11.70
C GLY A 250 -16.20 -5.11 10.72
N ARG A 251 -15.41 -6.07 11.21
CA ARG A 251 -14.49 -6.91 10.41
C ARG A 251 -15.19 -7.65 9.26
N LYS A 252 -16.37 -8.22 9.50
CA LYS A 252 -17.13 -8.93 8.46
C LYS A 252 -17.70 -7.97 7.41
N ALA A 253 -18.16 -6.79 7.83
CA ALA A 253 -18.69 -5.78 6.92
C ALA A 253 -17.60 -5.25 5.97
N VAL A 254 -16.41 -4.95 6.49
CA VAL A 254 -15.27 -4.52 5.66
C VAL A 254 -14.82 -5.63 4.71
N ALA A 255 -14.70 -6.86 5.20
CA ALA A 255 -14.36 -8.00 4.34
C ALA A 255 -15.39 -8.22 3.22
N ALA A 256 -16.69 -8.04 3.50
CA ALA A 256 -17.74 -8.15 2.49
C ALA A 256 -17.75 -6.97 1.50
N GLY A 257 -17.53 -5.74 1.96
CA GLY A 257 -17.50 -4.54 1.13
C GLY A 257 -16.32 -4.52 0.15
N VAL A 258 -15.13 -4.95 0.62
CA VAL A 258 -13.92 -5.04 -0.20
C VAL A 258 -13.90 -6.34 -1.03
N GLY A 259 -14.41 -7.43 -0.46
CA GLY A 259 -14.48 -8.76 -1.08
C GLY A 259 -15.68 -9.00 -2.00
N GLY A 260 -16.56 -8.00 -2.22
CA GLY A 260 -17.85 -8.10 -2.93
C GLY A 260 -17.83 -8.55 -4.40
N GLY A 261 -16.70 -9.03 -4.88
CA GLY A 261 -16.50 -9.66 -6.18
C GLY A 261 -15.26 -9.13 -6.87
N GLY A 262 -14.57 -9.99 -7.62
CA GLY A 262 -13.30 -9.66 -8.30
C GLY A 262 -13.29 -8.36 -9.12
N ALA A 263 -14.45 -7.78 -9.47
CA ALA A 263 -14.54 -6.46 -10.08
C ALA A 263 -13.84 -5.34 -9.28
N ILE A 264 -13.90 -5.36 -7.94
CA ILE A 264 -13.21 -4.36 -7.09
C ILE A 264 -11.69 -4.60 -7.11
N ALA A 265 -11.27 -5.86 -7.18
CA ALA A 265 -9.87 -6.26 -7.39
C ALA A 265 -9.42 -6.16 -8.87
N GLY A 266 -10.18 -5.47 -9.72
CA GLY A 266 -9.80 -5.20 -11.11
C GLY A 266 -9.98 -6.36 -12.09
N PHE A 267 -10.63 -7.46 -11.70
CA PHE A 267 -10.92 -8.59 -12.59
C PHE A 267 -11.98 -8.20 -13.64
N ARG A 268 -11.66 -8.46 -14.90
CA ARG A 268 -12.59 -8.31 -16.04
C ARG A 268 -12.80 -9.65 -16.72
N TRP A 269 -14.06 -9.99 -16.98
CA TRP A 269 -14.41 -11.08 -17.89
C TRP A 269 -14.15 -10.66 -19.33
N ILE A 270 -13.35 -11.45 -20.04
CA ILE A 270 -13.14 -11.30 -21.48
C ILE A 270 -13.57 -12.59 -22.15
N VAL A 271 -14.56 -12.50 -23.04
CA VAL A 271 -15.08 -13.60 -23.85
C VAL A 271 -14.21 -13.71 -25.10
N TYR A 272 -13.53 -14.83 -25.29
CA TYR A 272 -12.85 -15.18 -26.54
C TYR A 272 -13.59 -16.32 -27.23
N ARG A 273 -13.79 -16.21 -28.54
CA ARG A 273 -14.23 -17.32 -29.38
C ARG A 273 -12.98 -18.07 -29.85
N VAL A 274 -12.80 -19.31 -29.43
CA VAL A 274 -11.69 -20.14 -29.89
C VAL A 274 -12.18 -20.91 -31.12
N GLN A 275 -11.73 -20.50 -32.30
CA GLN A 275 -11.87 -21.33 -33.50
C GLN A 275 -10.82 -22.45 -33.39
N LEU A 276 -11.25 -23.62 -32.91
CA LEU A 276 -10.39 -24.80 -32.89
C LEU A 276 -10.12 -25.21 -34.35
N PHE A 277 -8.88 -25.11 -34.80
CA PHE A 277 -8.48 -25.73 -36.07
C PHE A 277 -8.63 -27.26 -35.95
N PRO A 278 -9.33 -27.92 -36.89
CA PRO A 278 -9.74 -29.31 -36.74
C PRO A 278 -8.54 -30.24 -36.97
N HIS A 279 -7.80 -30.56 -35.91
CA HIS A 279 -6.86 -31.69 -35.89
C HIS A 279 -7.20 -32.65 -34.74
N ARG A 280 -8.48 -33.03 -34.65
CA ARG A 280 -8.99 -34.33 -34.17
C ARG A 280 -10.51 -34.33 -34.34
N ARG A 281 -11.04 -35.36 -35.01
CA ARG A 281 -12.48 -35.54 -35.23
C ARG A 281 -13.19 -35.59 -33.86
N GLY A 282 -14.22 -34.77 -33.68
CA GLY A 282 -15.24 -34.99 -32.65
C GLY A 282 -15.41 -33.94 -31.56
N LEU A 283 -14.88 -32.72 -31.68
CA LEU A 283 -15.19 -31.63 -30.75
C LEU A 283 -15.92 -30.49 -31.47
N ASP A 284 -17.05 -30.11 -30.88
CA ASP A 284 -17.92 -29.00 -31.30
C ASP A 284 -17.11 -27.69 -31.42
N PRO A 285 -17.12 -27.00 -32.58
CA PRO A 285 -16.21 -25.88 -32.87
C PRO A 285 -16.51 -24.57 -32.12
N ASP A 286 -17.59 -24.49 -31.34
CA ASP A 286 -17.98 -23.28 -30.61
C ASP A 286 -17.54 -23.32 -29.14
N GLY A 287 -16.23 -23.18 -28.91
CA GLY A 287 -15.67 -22.98 -27.57
C GLY A 287 -15.56 -21.50 -27.21
N ILE A 288 -16.25 -21.07 -26.14
CA ILE A 288 -15.98 -19.78 -25.50
C ILE A 288 -14.90 -19.98 -24.43
N ALA A 289 -13.77 -19.29 -24.57
CA ALA A 289 -12.75 -19.19 -23.53
C ALA A 289 -12.92 -17.85 -22.81
N LEU A 290 -13.25 -17.90 -21.52
CA LEU A 290 -13.34 -16.72 -20.68
C LEU A 290 -12.01 -16.50 -19.97
N SER A 291 -11.36 -15.36 -20.22
CA SER A 291 -10.18 -14.93 -19.47
C SER A 291 -10.60 -13.92 -18.43
N ILE A 292 -10.15 -14.13 -17.19
CA ILE A 292 -10.23 -13.09 -16.17
C ILE A 292 -8.83 -12.56 -15.92
N ARG A 293 -8.58 -11.29 -16.26
CA ARG A 293 -7.28 -10.64 -16.00
C ARG A 293 -7.46 -9.53 -14.97
N PRO A 294 -6.49 -9.29 -14.08
CA PRO A 294 -6.37 -8.01 -13.40
C PRO A 294 -6.18 -6.92 -14.46
N ARG A 295 -6.69 -5.72 -14.18
CA ARG A 295 -6.54 -4.55 -15.06
C ARG A 295 -5.06 -4.38 -15.37
N ALA A 296 -4.67 -4.43 -16.64
CA ALA A 296 -3.30 -4.17 -17.03
C ALA A 296 -2.94 -2.75 -16.62
N THR A 297 -1.94 -2.59 -15.75
CA THR A 297 -1.02 -1.45 -15.89
C THR A 297 -0.21 -1.75 -17.14
N ASP A 298 -0.35 -0.92 -18.18
CA ASP A 298 0.42 -1.08 -19.41
C ASP A 298 1.91 -1.29 -19.08
N ARG A 299 2.46 -2.34 -19.69
CA ARG A 299 3.82 -2.83 -19.45
C ARG A 299 4.85 -1.79 -19.84
#